data_AF-A0A183CQC5-F1
#
_entry.id   AF-A0A183CQC5-F1
#
_cell.length_a   1.000
_cell.length_b   1.000
_cell.length_c   1.000
_cell.angle_alpha   90.00
_cell.angle_beta   90.00
_cell.angle_gamma   90.00
#
_symmetry.space_group_name_H-M   'P 1'
#
loop_
_entity.id
_entity.type
_entity.pdbx_description
1 polymer ?
#
loop_
_entity_poly.entity_id
_entity_poly.type
_entity_poly.pdbx_seq_one_letter_code
_entity_poly.pdbx_strand_id
1 'polypeptide(L)'
;MELFFFRHAEYERLYNCTGLDIDSIPLERRQFVPESIAVCVLCAIYYVLYVPCIYSIWKHMRDNSCYKLLFYIGITDLGILWILGFFSGWANLRGAVFCSFPTLMYFVGMAATAFWIAESSADLVLAFNRCLDLVSPRFSHILFSGPRTLLWITGCSLYALYWAMFMKPVVYSSIYFAWIFYPFVGYRTGDDEHE
;
A
#
# COMPACT_ATOMS: atom_id res chain seq x y z
N MET A 1 4.21 -10.84 -7.54
CA MET A 1 4.49 -12.21 -7.03
C MET A 1 4.94 -13.17 -8.13
N GLU A 2 4.38 -13.10 -9.34
CA GLU A 2 4.74 -13.99 -10.45
C GLU A 2 6.24 -13.92 -10.79
N LEU A 3 6.79 -12.70 -10.79
CA LEU A 3 8.22 -12.45 -10.98
C LEU A 3 9.12 -13.23 -10.01
N PHE A 4 8.75 -13.27 -8.72
CA PHE A 4 9.57 -13.91 -7.68
C PHE A 4 9.51 -15.45 -7.75
N PHE A 5 8.32 -16.01 -8.00
CA PHE A 5 8.10 -17.46 -7.97
C PHE A 5 8.35 -18.15 -9.32
N PHE A 6 7.93 -17.55 -10.43
CA PHE A 6 7.96 -18.20 -11.74
C PHE A 6 9.06 -17.66 -12.65
N ARG A 7 9.49 -16.41 -12.47
CA ARG A 7 10.51 -15.76 -13.32
C ARG A 7 11.72 -15.32 -12.51
N HIS A 8 12.26 -16.24 -11.71
CA HIS A 8 13.35 -15.95 -10.77
C HIS A 8 14.59 -15.32 -11.44
N ALA A 9 14.94 -15.73 -12.66
CA ALA A 9 16.04 -15.12 -13.41
C ALA A 9 15.83 -13.63 -13.71
N GLU A 10 14.59 -13.20 -13.96
CA GLU A 10 14.29 -11.78 -14.13
C GLU A 10 14.22 -11.03 -12.79
N TYR A 11 13.73 -11.69 -11.74
CA TYR A 11 13.81 -11.16 -10.38
C TYR A 11 15.26 -10.89 -9.98
N GLU A 12 16.17 -11.85 -10.18
CA GLU A 12 17.60 -11.64 -9.97
C GLU A 12 18.14 -10.50 -10.84
N ARG A 13 17.81 -10.45 -12.14
CA ARG A 13 18.25 -9.32 -12.99
C ARG A 13 17.83 -7.94 -12.45
N LEU A 14 16.63 -7.82 -11.87
CA LEU A 14 16.06 -6.54 -11.42
C LEU A 14 16.36 -6.18 -9.96
N TYR A 15 16.57 -7.18 -9.10
CA TYR A 15 16.66 -7.01 -7.65
C TYR A 15 17.93 -7.61 -7.05
N ASN A 16 18.91 -7.99 -7.86
CA ASN A 16 20.18 -8.52 -7.37
C ASN A 16 21.03 -7.42 -6.71
N CYS A 17 21.39 -7.68 -5.45
CA CYS A 17 22.20 -6.81 -4.60
C CYS A 17 23.70 -7.19 -4.61
N THR A 18 24.14 -8.20 -5.37
CA THR A 18 25.56 -8.59 -5.42
C THR A 18 26.42 -7.46 -5.98
N GLY A 19 27.45 -7.06 -5.24
CA GLY A 19 28.38 -6.01 -5.65
C GLY A 19 27.93 -4.59 -5.31
N LEU A 20 26.79 -4.41 -4.63
CA LEU A 20 26.36 -3.13 -4.08
C LEU A 20 26.84 -3.00 -2.63
N ASP A 21 27.65 -1.97 -2.37
CA ASP A 21 28.05 -1.63 -1.02
C ASP A 21 26.97 -0.77 -0.35
N ILE A 22 26.24 -1.40 0.58
CA ILE A 22 25.23 -0.73 1.37
C ILE A 22 25.90 0.31 2.26
N ASP A 23 27.12 0.13 2.75
CA ASP A 23 27.73 1.10 3.68
C ASP A 23 28.35 2.33 2.98
N SER A 24 28.27 2.39 1.65
CA SER A 24 28.71 3.54 0.84
C SER A 24 28.07 4.88 1.24
N ILE A 25 26.84 4.86 1.77
CA ILE A 25 26.21 6.04 2.38
C ILE A 25 26.11 5.80 3.88
N PRO A 26 26.63 6.72 4.71
CA PRO A 26 26.65 6.55 6.15
C PRO A 26 25.22 6.48 6.72
N LEU A 27 25.05 5.68 7.77
CA LEU A 27 23.78 5.48 8.48
C LEU A 27 23.14 6.81 8.92
N GLU A 28 23.95 7.78 9.35
CA GLU A 28 23.50 9.12 9.77
C GLU A 28 22.73 9.87 8.67
N ARG A 29 23.06 9.62 7.38
CA ARG A 29 22.35 10.22 6.24
C ARG A 29 21.10 9.46 5.81
N ARG A 30 20.84 8.31 6.43
CA ARG A 30 19.70 7.43 6.13
C ARG A 30 18.69 7.35 7.27
N GLN A 31 19.02 7.90 8.44
CA GLN A 31 18.20 7.82 9.64
C GLN A 31 17.53 9.17 9.90
N PHE A 32 16.30 9.33 9.42
CA PHE A 32 15.45 10.47 9.77
C PHE A 32 14.68 10.17 11.06
N VAL A 33 15.39 10.22 12.19
CA VAL A 33 14.87 9.81 13.51
C VAL A 33 13.65 10.62 13.96
N PRO A 34 13.66 11.98 13.96
CA PRO A 34 12.49 12.74 14.43
C PRO A 34 11.26 12.51 13.54
N GLU A 35 11.46 12.40 12.23
CA GLU A 35 10.42 12.11 11.24
C GLU A 35 9.82 10.72 11.48
N SER A 36 10.66 9.72 11.76
CA SER A 36 10.21 8.36 12.06
C SER A 36 9.38 8.31 13.33
N ILE A 37 9.81 8.99 14.39
CA ILE A 37 9.07 9.06 15.66
C ILE A 37 7.72 9.75 15.43
N ALA A 38 7.70 10.87 14.70
CA ALA A 38 6.48 11.58 14.37
C ALA A 38 5.49 10.68 13.60
N VAL A 39 5.95 9.96 12.58
CA VAL A 39 5.12 9.03 11.79
C VAL A 39 4.58 7.88 12.66
N CYS A 40 5.41 7.28 13.52
CA CYS A 40 4.96 6.23 14.44
C CYS A 40 3.88 6.72 15.42
N VAL A 41 4.07 7.92 16.00
CA VAL A 41 3.10 8.51 16.93
C VAL A 41 1.79 8.85 16.21
N LEU A 42 1.85 9.48 15.04
CA LEU A 42 0.68 9.77 14.23
C LEU A 42 -0.07 8.49 13.82
N CYS A 43 0.67 7.46 13.42
CA CYS A 43 0.09 6.15 13.12
C CYS A 43 -0.67 5.58 14.32
N ALA A 44 -0.08 5.62 15.52
CA ALA A 44 -0.75 5.12 16.73
C ALA A 44 -2.05 5.89 17.03
N ILE A 45 -2.03 7.22 16.87
CA ILE A 45 -3.22 8.06 17.03
C ILE A 45 -4.30 7.68 16.00
N TYR A 46 -3.95 7.58 14.71
CA TYR A 46 -4.91 7.21 13.67
C TYR A 46 -5.47 5.81 13.87
N TYR A 47 -4.65 4.85 14.30
CA TYR A 47 -5.12 3.49 14.58
C TYR A 47 -6.19 3.48 15.68
N VAL A 48 -5.97 4.22 16.78
CA VAL A 48 -6.94 4.34 17.88
C VAL A 48 -8.22 5.04 17.41
N LEU A 49 -8.12 6.06 16.56
CA LEU A 49 -9.27 6.77 16.01
C LEU A 49 -10.07 5.93 15.00
N TYR A 50 -9.41 5.04 14.25
CA TYR A 50 -10.09 4.18 13.28
C TYR A 50 -10.99 3.13 13.94
N VAL A 51 -10.63 2.63 15.12
CA VAL A 51 -11.42 1.60 15.83
C VAL A 51 -12.89 2.01 16.07
N PRO A 52 -13.20 3.17 16.69
CA PRO A 52 -14.60 3.59 16.87
C PRO A 52 -15.29 3.91 15.54
N CYS A 53 -14.57 4.44 14.54
CA CYS A 53 -15.11 4.71 13.21
C CYS A 53 -15.59 3.42 12.52
N ILE A 54 -14.73 2.40 12.46
CA ILE A 54 -15.07 1.10 11.88
C ILE A 54 -16.20 0.43 12.67
N TYR A 55 -16.19 0.51 14.00
CA TYR A 55 -17.27 -0.05 14.82
C TYR A 55 -18.63 0.58 14.49
N SER A 56 -18.67 1.91 14.33
CA SER A 56 -19.90 2.63 13.94
C SER A 56 -20.39 2.22 12.55
N ILE A 57 -19.48 2.09 11.59
CA ILE A 57 -19.78 1.65 10.22
C ILE A 57 -20.30 0.21 10.22
N TRP A 58 -19.64 -0.70 10.95
CA TRP A 58 -20.00 -2.11 11.05
C TRP A 58 -21.44 -2.29 11.53
N LYS A 59 -21.87 -1.49 12.51
CA LYS A 59 -23.24 -1.54 13.03
C LYS A 59 -24.31 -1.27 11.95
N HIS A 60 -24.01 -0.42 10.97
CA HIS A 60 -24.94 0.01 9.92
C HIS A 60 -24.69 -0.66 8.56
N MET A 61 -23.69 -1.56 8.47
CA MET A 61 -23.29 -2.18 7.20
C MET A 61 -24.35 -3.10 6.59
N ARG A 62 -25.27 -3.64 7.41
CA ARG A 62 -26.32 -4.55 6.92
C ARG A 62 -27.42 -3.81 6.17
N ASP A 63 -27.63 -2.54 6.49
CA ASP A 63 -28.79 -1.78 6.01
C ASP A 63 -28.49 -0.95 4.76
N ASN A 64 -27.22 -0.55 4.55
CA ASN A 64 -26.84 0.29 3.41
C ASN A 64 -25.59 -0.24 2.68
N SER A 65 -25.69 -0.36 1.37
CA SER A 65 -24.58 -0.73 0.47
C SER A 65 -23.39 0.22 0.59
N CYS A 66 -23.64 1.50 0.88
CA CYS A 66 -22.58 2.47 1.08
C CYS A 66 -21.72 2.13 2.31
N TYR A 67 -22.32 1.72 3.43
CA TYR A 67 -21.56 1.34 4.63
C TYR A 67 -20.72 0.08 4.41
N LYS A 68 -21.11 -0.81 3.48
CA LYS A 68 -20.27 -1.97 3.09
C LYS A 68 -18.99 -1.54 2.37
N LEU A 69 -19.09 -0.56 1.46
CA LEU A 69 -17.93 0.01 0.78
C LEU A 69 -17.02 0.76 1.77
N LEU A 70 -17.60 1.60 2.63
CA LEU A 70 -16.83 2.29 3.69
C LEU A 70 -16.14 1.30 4.64
N PHE A 71 -16.78 0.18 4.96
CA PHE A 71 -16.16 -0.85 5.79
C PHE A 71 -14.95 -1.50 5.12
N TYR A 72 -15.05 -1.81 3.82
CA TYR A 72 -13.95 -2.35 3.04
C TYR A 72 -12.77 -1.36 2.93
N ILE A 73 -13.06 -0.09 2.63
CA ILE A 73 -12.05 0.97 2.60
C ILE A 73 -11.39 1.08 3.97
N GLY A 74 -12.17 1.18 5.06
CA GLY A 74 -11.61 1.30 6.40
C GLY A 74 -10.71 0.12 6.83
N ILE A 75 -11.01 -1.12 6.41
CA ILE A 75 -10.12 -2.26 6.65
C ILE A 75 -8.82 -2.13 5.85
N THR A 76 -8.93 -1.68 4.59
CA THR A 76 -7.78 -1.46 3.71
C THR A 76 -6.87 -0.36 4.27
N ASP A 77 -7.46 0.72 4.77
CA ASP A 77 -6.77 1.84 5.43
C ASP A 77 -5.99 1.39 6.66
N LEU A 78 -6.57 0.51 7.49
CA LEU A 78 -5.85 -0.07 8.64
C LEU A 78 -4.63 -0.88 8.19
N GLY A 79 -4.75 -1.62 7.09
CA GLY A 79 -3.66 -2.39 6.50
C GLY A 79 -2.53 -1.49 6.00
N ILE A 80 -2.85 -0.45 5.24
CA ILE A 80 -1.84 0.48 4.70
C ILE A 80 -1.23 1.36 5.81
N LEU A 81 -1.99 1.77 6.83
CA LEU A 81 -1.46 2.47 8.00
C LEU A 81 -0.40 1.65 8.73
N TRP A 82 -0.56 0.33 8.82
CA TRP A 82 0.46 -0.53 9.39
C TRP A 82 1.77 -0.48 8.58
N ILE A 83 1.68 -0.44 7.25
CA ILE A 83 2.86 -0.40 6.37
C ILE A 83 3.50 1.00 6.34
N LEU A 84 2.70 2.04 6.10
CA LEU A 84 3.20 3.41 5.98
C LEU A 84 3.57 4.03 7.32
N GLY A 85 2.89 3.64 8.39
CA GLY A 85 3.19 4.11 9.74
C GLY A 85 4.29 3.30 10.40
N PHE A 86 3.96 2.06 10.79
CA PHE A 86 4.88 1.23 11.59
C PHE A 86 6.07 0.72 10.78
N PHE A 87 5.85 0.11 9.62
CA PHE A 87 6.95 -0.48 8.85
C PHE A 87 7.91 0.60 8.31
N SER A 88 7.38 1.70 7.75
CA SER A 88 8.23 2.80 7.26
C SER A 88 9.01 3.46 8.39
N GLY A 89 8.37 3.70 9.55
CA GLY A 89 9.06 4.23 10.74
C GLY A 89 10.15 3.28 11.25
N TRP A 90 9.87 1.98 11.31
CA TRP A 90 10.87 0.97 11.69
C TRP A 90 12.04 0.89 10.70
N ALA A 91 11.76 0.85 9.40
CA ALA A 91 12.77 0.77 8.36
C ALA A 91 13.68 2.00 8.42
N ASN A 92 13.11 3.17 8.66
CA ASN A 92 13.86 4.41 8.71
C ASN A 92 14.69 4.59 9.99
N LEU A 93 14.19 4.15 11.15
CA LEU A 93 15.01 4.09 12.36
C LEU A 93 16.25 3.19 12.18
N ARG A 94 16.17 2.19 11.29
CA ARG A 94 17.31 1.34 10.94
C ARG A 94 18.15 1.86 9.76
N GLY A 95 17.72 2.93 9.09
CA GLY A 95 18.31 3.37 7.83
C GLY A 95 18.27 2.28 6.74
N ALA A 96 17.24 1.43 6.76
CA ALA A 96 17.15 0.25 5.92
C ALA A 96 16.88 0.63 4.46
N VAL A 97 17.70 0.08 3.57
CA VAL A 97 17.49 0.16 2.12
C VAL A 97 17.00 -1.19 1.60
N PHE A 98 16.60 -1.25 0.33
CA PHE A 98 16.11 -2.50 -0.27
C PHE A 98 17.08 -3.67 -0.03
N CYS A 99 18.38 -3.47 -0.30
CA CYS A 99 19.38 -4.52 -0.15
C CYS A 99 19.69 -4.94 1.30
N SER A 100 19.22 -4.19 2.31
CA SER A 100 19.36 -4.61 3.72
C SER A 100 18.47 -5.83 4.02
N PHE A 101 17.25 -5.84 3.50
CA PHE A 101 16.27 -6.91 3.71
C PHE A 101 15.44 -7.13 2.42
N PRO A 102 16.05 -7.63 1.33
CA PRO A 102 15.44 -7.60 -0.01
C PRO A 102 14.15 -8.39 -0.10
N THR A 103 14.07 -9.56 0.54
CA THR A 103 12.85 -10.38 0.56
C THR A 103 11.72 -9.68 1.34
N LEU A 104 12.00 -9.19 2.55
CA LEU A 104 11.03 -8.47 3.37
C LEU A 104 10.51 -7.22 2.65
N MET A 105 11.41 -6.39 2.13
CA MET A 105 11.07 -5.15 1.41
C MET A 105 10.25 -5.43 0.16
N TYR A 106 10.55 -6.51 -0.58
CA TYR A 106 9.78 -6.91 -1.75
C TYR A 106 8.34 -7.32 -1.40
N PHE A 107 8.16 -8.18 -0.38
CA PHE A 107 6.82 -8.63 0.04
C PHE A 107 5.99 -7.50 0.64
N VAL A 108 6.59 -6.66 1.48
CA VAL A 108 5.89 -5.50 2.05
C VAL A 108 5.54 -4.50 0.95
N GLY A 109 6.44 -4.28 -0.02
CA GLY A 109 6.17 -3.45 -1.18
C GLY A 109 5.01 -3.95 -2.05
N MET A 110 4.91 -5.27 -2.24
CA MET A 110 3.76 -5.87 -2.93
C MET A 110 2.47 -5.64 -2.15
N ALA A 111 2.49 -5.84 -0.83
CA ALA A 111 1.32 -5.59 0.02
C ALA A 111 0.91 -4.11 -0.03
N ALA A 112 1.86 -3.18 0.06
CA ALA A 112 1.62 -1.75 -0.04
C ALA A 112 0.95 -1.38 -1.37
N THR A 113 1.49 -1.90 -2.48
CA THR A 113 0.93 -1.67 -3.83
C THR A 113 -0.48 -2.25 -3.93
N ALA A 114 -0.71 -3.46 -3.40
CA ALA A 114 -2.03 -4.11 -3.43
C ALA A 114 -3.07 -3.29 -2.66
N PHE A 115 -2.75 -2.85 -1.44
CA PHE A 115 -3.64 -2.03 -0.63
C PHE A 115 -3.93 -0.68 -1.28
N TRP A 116 -2.91 0.00 -1.82
CA TRP A 116 -3.09 1.27 -2.54
C TRP A 116 -4.11 1.14 -3.68
N ILE A 117 -3.98 0.10 -4.51
CA ILE A 117 -4.87 -0.13 -5.65
C ILE A 117 -6.27 -0.55 -5.20
N ALA A 118 -6.37 -1.37 -4.15
CA ALA A 118 -7.64 -1.77 -3.56
C ALA A 118 -8.42 -0.56 -3.02
N GLU A 119 -7.75 0.31 -2.26
CA GLU A 119 -8.30 1.54 -1.69
C GLU A 119 -8.76 2.51 -2.78
N SER A 120 -7.85 2.86 -3.71
CA SER A 120 -8.14 3.81 -4.79
C SER A 120 -9.32 3.37 -5.67
N SER A 121 -9.40 2.07 -5.97
CA SER A 121 -10.51 1.53 -6.77
C SER A 121 -11.83 1.51 -5.98
N ALA A 122 -11.79 1.19 -4.68
CA ALA A 122 -12.97 1.22 -3.82
C ALA A 122 -13.50 2.65 -3.61
N ASP A 123 -12.62 3.64 -3.48
CA ASP A 123 -13.00 5.05 -3.39
C ASP A 123 -13.68 5.55 -4.66
N LEU A 124 -13.19 5.14 -5.84
CA LEU A 124 -13.84 5.45 -7.10
C LEU A 124 -15.25 4.83 -7.17
N VAL A 125 -15.40 3.58 -6.75
CA VAL A 125 -16.71 2.91 -6.68
C VAL A 125 -17.63 3.60 -5.68
N LEU A 126 -17.11 4.04 -4.53
CA LEU A 126 -17.86 4.77 -3.52
C LEU A 126 -18.34 6.14 -4.05
N ALA A 127 -17.45 6.89 -4.71
CA ALA A 127 -17.78 8.16 -5.34
C ALA A 127 -18.88 7.96 -6.41
N PHE A 128 -18.74 6.92 -7.24
CA PHE A 128 -19.75 6.58 -8.24
C PHE A 128 -21.09 6.20 -7.61
N ASN A 129 -21.08 5.41 -6.53
CA ASN A 129 -22.28 5.07 -5.75
C ASN A 129 -22.96 6.35 -5.22
N ARG A 130 -22.20 7.32 -4.69
CA ARG A 130 -22.75 8.59 -4.19
C ARG A 130 -23.32 9.49 -5.28
N CYS A 131 -22.65 9.59 -6.43
CA CYS A 131 -23.17 10.33 -7.57
C CYS A 131 -24.48 9.72 -8.08
N LEU A 132 -24.56 8.38 -8.17
CA LEU A 132 -25.79 7.70 -8.60
C LEU A 132 -26.93 7.85 -7.59
N ASP A 133 -26.63 7.83 -6.28
CA ASP A 133 -27.64 8.04 -5.25
C ASP A 133 -28.28 9.44 -5.33
N LEU A 134 -27.49 10.46 -5.72
CA LEU A 134 -27.98 11.83 -5.93
C LEU A 134 -28.75 12.01 -7.24
N VAL A 135 -28.28 11.42 -8.34
CA VAL A 135 -28.88 11.60 -9.67
C VAL A 135 -30.10 10.70 -9.87
N SER A 136 -29.99 9.43 -9.47
CA SER A 136 -31.08 8.47 -9.61
C SER A 136 -30.99 7.35 -8.56
N PRO A 137 -31.70 7.50 -7.43
CA PRO A 137 -31.76 6.49 -6.37
C PRO A 137 -32.19 5.10 -6.87
N ARG A 138 -33.01 5.04 -7.93
CA ARG A 138 -33.45 3.78 -8.55
C ARG A 138 -32.28 3.01 -9.16
N PHE A 139 -31.40 3.67 -9.90
CA PHE A 139 -30.21 3.03 -10.49
C PHE A 139 -29.19 2.66 -9.41
N SER A 140 -29.00 3.52 -8.40
CA SER A 140 -28.19 3.21 -7.21
C SER A 140 -28.65 1.90 -6.56
N HIS A 141 -29.95 1.75 -6.30
CA HIS A 141 -30.50 0.53 -5.74
C HIS A 141 -30.34 -0.68 -6.67
N ILE A 142 -30.50 -0.53 -7.99
CA ILE A 142 -30.29 -1.65 -8.93
C ILE A 142 -28.84 -2.12 -8.93
N LEU A 143 -27.87 -1.21 -8.95
CA LEU A 143 -26.47 -1.56 -9.13
C LEU A 143 -25.79 -2.01 -7.82
N PHE A 144 -26.19 -1.40 -6.70
CA PHE A 144 -25.52 -1.57 -5.42
C PHE A 144 -26.33 -2.32 -4.38
N SER A 145 -27.60 -2.68 -4.58
CA SER A 145 -28.37 -3.36 -3.53
C SER A 145 -27.88 -4.76 -3.14
N GLY A 146 -27.98 -5.05 -1.85
CA GLY A 146 -27.85 -6.41 -1.30
C GLY A 146 -26.48 -7.06 -1.56
N PRO A 147 -26.41 -8.25 -2.18
CA PRO A 147 -25.15 -8.95 -2.46
C PRO A 147 -24.37 -8.36 -3.64
N ARG A 148 -24.97 -7.48 -4.46
CA ARG A 148 -24.30 -6.90 -5.63
C ARG A 148 -23.16 -5.97 -5.24
N THR A 149 -23.26 -5.30 -4.09
CA THR A 149 -22.13 -4.53 -3.53
C THR A 149 -20.90 -5.40 -3.30
N LEU A 150 -21.09 -6.66 -2.91
CA LEU A 150 -19.99 -7.58 -2.70
C LEU A 150 -19.27 -7.90 -4.02
N LEU A 151 -19.99 -7.98 -5.14
CA LEU A 151 -19.36 -8.16 -6.46
C LEU A 151 -18.43 -7.00 -6.81
N TRP A 152 -18.81 -5.75 -6.50
CA TRP A 152 -17.94 -4.59 -6.68
C TRP A 152 -16.69 -4.66 -5.80
N ILE A 153 -16.86 -5.00 -4.51
CA ILE A 153 -15.74 -5.18 -3.58
C ILE A 153 -14.80 -6.30 -4.05
N THR A 154 -15.37 -7.42 -4.52
CA THR A 154 -14.59 -8.52 -5.11
C THR A 154 -13.87 -8.05 -6.38
N GLY A 155 -14.51 -7.23 -7.23
CA GLY A 155 -13.87 -6.61 -8.39
C GLY A 155 -12.65 -5.75 -8.01
N CYS A 156 -12.78 -4.87 -7.02
CA CYS A 156 -11.66 -4.06 -6.51
C CYS A 156 -10.53 -4.96 -5.97
N SER A 157 -10.88 -6.00 -5.21
CA SER A 157 -9.91 -6.95 -4.65
C SER A 157 -9.19 -7.77 -5.72
N LEU A 158 -9.89 -8.21 -6.76
CA LEU A 158 -9.30 -8.93 -7.89
C LEU A 158 -8.39 -8.03 -8.72
N TYR A 159 -8.77 -6.77 -8.90
CA TYR A 159 -7.92 -5.78 -9.58
C TYR A 159 -6.64 -5.52 -8.79
N ALA A 160 -6.75 -5.32 -7.47
CA ALA A 160 -5.58 -5.21 -6.59
C ALA A 160 -4.70 -6.46 -6.62
N LEU A 161 -5.29 -7.65 -6.63
CA LEU A 161 -4.56 -8.92 -6.73
C LEU A 161 -3.82 -9.04 -8.07
N TYR A 162 -4.44 -8.63 -9.17
CA TYR A 162 -3.78 -8.56 -10.48
C TYR A 162 -2.52 -7.68 -10.41
N TRP A 163 -2.62 -6.48 -9.84
CA TRP A 163 -1.47 -5.60 -9.66
C TRP A 163 -0.39 -6.23 -8.76
N ALA A 164 -0.78 -6.85 -7.64
CA ALA A 164 0.15 -7.52 -6.73
C ALA A 164 0.89 -8.71 -7.39
N MET A 165 0.24 -9.40 -8.33
CA MET A 165 0.83 -10.55 -9.01
C MET A 165 1.78 -10.14 -10.13
N PHE A 166 1.36 -9.22 -11.00
CA PHE A 166 2.03 -8.95 -12.28
C PHE A 166 2.89 -7.68 -12.31
N MET A 167 2.63 -6.72 -11.43
CA MET A 167 3.35 -5.44 -11.45
C MET A 167 4.53 -5.42 -10.49
N LYS A 168 5.52 -4.58 -10.81
CA LYS A 168 6.68 -4.36 -9.95
C LYS A 168 6.23 -3.59 -8.70
N PRO A 169 6.54 -4.07 -7.48
CA PRO A 169 6.13 -3.39 -6.26
C PRO A 169 6.89 -2.07 -6.07
N VAL A 170 6.24 -1.12 -5.39
CA VAL A 170 6.97 -0.02 -4.75
C VAL A 170 7.79 -0.56 -3.59
N VAL A 171 9.01 -0.08 -3.42
CA VAL A 171 9.90 -0.48 -2.32
C VAL A 171 10.29 0.73 -1.50
N TYR A 172 10.44 0.54 -0.20
CA TYR A 172 10.80 1.62 0.69
C TYR A 172 12.30 1.91 0.65
N SER A 173 12.67 3.20 0.62
CA SER A 173 14.05 3.66 0.72
C SER A 173 14.18 4.69 1.83
N SER A 174 14.94 4.36 2.86
CA SER A 174 15.30 5.28 3.95
C SER A 174 16.24 6.41 3.50
N ILE A 175 16.86 6.33 2.32
CA ILE A 175 17.69 7.43 1.79
C ILE A 175 16.83 8.67 1.50
N TYR A 176 15.61 8.46 1.00
CA TYR A 176 14.69 9.53 0.61
C TYR A 176 13.44 9.60 1.50
N PHE A 177 13.35 8.75 2.54
CA PHE A 177 12.15 8.59 3.35
C PHE A 177 10.89 8.34 2.50
N ALA A 178 11.00 7.54 1.44
CA ALA A 178 9.95 7.41 0.42
C ALA A 178 9.80 5.99 -0.14
N TRP A 179 8.61 5.73 -0.68
CA TRP A 179 8.30 4.51 -1.44
C TRP A 179 8.54 4.76 -2.92
N ILE A 180 9.46 4.02 -3.53
CA ILE A 180 9.98 4.27 -4.88
C ILE A 180 9.94 2.95 -5.68
N PHE A 181 9.66 3.02 -6.98
CA PHE A 181 9.64 1.82 -7.84
C PHE A 181 11.04 1.27 -8.15
N TYR A 182 12.05 2.14 -8.10
CA TYR A 182 13.45 1.79 -8.32
C TYR A 182 14.14 1.37 -7.00
N PRO A 183 14.58 0.09 -6.86
CA PRO A 183 15.10 -0.42 -5.60
C PRO A 183 16.50 0.11 -5.23
N PHE A 184 17.28 0.54 -6.22
CA PHE A 184 18.69 0.93 -6.02
C PHE A 184 18.93 2.44 -5.96
N VAL A 185 17.86 3.21 -5.78
CA VAL A 185 17.89 4.67 -5.78
C VAL A 185 18.91 5.19 -4.76
N GLY A 186 19.87 5.99 -5.22
CA GLY A 186 20.88 6.65 -4.39
C GLY A 186 22.17 5.86 -4.10
N TYR A 187 22.27 4.57 -4.42
CA TYR A 187 23.48 3.77 -4.12
C TYR A 187 24.01 2.91 -5.28
N ARG A 188 23.32 2.86 -6.42
CA ARG A 188 23.85 2.29 -7.67
C ARG A 188 24.29 3.42 -8.60
N THR A 189 25.56 3.80 -8.53
CA THR A 189 26.18 4.78 -9.44
C THR A 189 26.40 4.13 -10.81
N GLY A 190 25.47 4.35 -11.73
CA GLY A 190 25.57 3.85 -13.11
C GLY A 190 24.29 3.87 -13.93
N ASP A 191 23.13 4.08 -13.31
CA ASP A 191 21.84 4.17 -14.02
C ASP A 191 21.28 5.60 -14.13
N ASP A 192 21.97 6.61 -13.56
CA ASP A 192 21.61 8.04 -13.65
C ASP A 192 21.95 8.68 -15.02
N GLU A 193 22.52 7.92 -15.98
CA GLU A 193 22.91 8.43 -17.31
C GLU A 193 21.88 8.17 -18.43
N HIS A 194 20.72 7.58 -18.11
CA HIS A 194 19.66 7.31 -19.09
C HIS A 194 18.28 7.80 -18.63
N GLU A 195 18.19 9.10 -18.33
CA GLU A 195 16.97 9.90 -18.55
C GLU A 195 17.24 10.98 -19.61
#